data_AF-A0A060C3R2-F1
#
_entry.id   AF-A0A060C3R2-F1
#
_cell.length_a   1.000
_cell.length_b   1.000
_cell.length_c   1.000
_cell.angle_alpha   90.00
_cell.angle_beta   90.00
_cell.angle_gamma   90.00
#
_symmetry.space_group_name_H-M   'P 1'
#
loop_
_entity.id
_entity.type
_entity.pdbx_description
1 polymer ?
#
loop_
_entity_poly.entity_id
_entity_poly.type
_entity_poly.pdbx_seq_one_letter_code
_entity_poly.pdbx_strand_id
1 'polypeptide(L)'
;DDYQTERGVVRPPRRHQFVLDMARQEVVDDIFNKISAVIKDTKLDYIKWDMNRTITEAFTATLPANRQQEFAHRYILGVYQLYERLTQAFPSVLFESCASGGGRFDLGMMYYAPQAWCSDDTDAVERIYIQDGTSYGYIPSMWGPT
;
A
#
# COMPACT_ATOMS: atom_id res chain seq x y z
N ASP A 1 8.00 -29.55 0.54
CA ASP A 1 7.22 -29.64 -0.70
C ASP A 1 6.90 -28.23 -1.17
N ASP A 2 7.42 -27.65 -2.24
CA ASP A 2 8.44 -27.99 -3.23
C ASP A 2 8.88 -26.62 -3.81
N TYR A 3 10.10 -26.17 -3.56
CA TYR A 3 10.64 -24.90 -4.11
C TYR A 3 11.90 -25.18 -4.92
N GLN A 4 11.79 -26.02 -5.95
CA GLN A 4 12.85 -26.31 -6.90
C GLN A 4 12.40 -25.86 -8.29
N THR A 5 13.12 -24.91 -8.88
CA THR A 5 13.06 -24.59 -10.31
C THR A 5 14.48 -24.41 -10.84
N GLU A 6 14.76 -24.96 -12.01
CA GLU A 6 16.08 -25.23 -12.60
C GLU A 6 16.97 -24.02 -12.93
N ARG A 7 16.64 -22.79 -12.52
CA ARG A 7 17.45 -21.57 -12.79
C ARG A 7 17.29 -20.50 -11.71
N GLY A 8 18.23 -20.43 -10.76
CA GLY A 8 18.55 -19.22 -9.99
C GLY A 8 17.51 -18.72 -8.96
N VAL A 9 17.99 -18.52 -7.72
CA VAL A 9 17.37 -17.81 -6.58
C VAL A 9 15.86 -17.97 -6.41
N VAL A 10 15.46 -18.84 -5.46
CA VAL A 10 14.09 -18.92 -4.96
C VAL A 10 13.69 -17.57 -4.38
N ARG A 11 12.58 -16.98 -4.87
CA ARG A 11 11.98 -15.80 -4.26
C ARG A 11 11.16 -16.23 -3.05
N PRO A 12 11.61 -16.01 -1.82
CA PRO A 12 10.84 -16.46 -0.66
C PRO A 12 9.52 -15.66 -0.59
N PRO A 13 8.36 -16.33 -0.62
CA PRO A 13 7.10 -15.64 -0.39
C PRO A 13 7.04 -15.15 1.06
N ARG A 14 6.39 -14.01 1.29
CA ARG A 14 5.97 -13.56 2.63
C ARG A 14 4.46 -13.51 2.64
N ARG A 15 3.81 -14.13 3.64
CA ARG A 15 2.35 -14.36 3.68
C ARG A 15 1.79 -14.96 2.37
N HIS A 16 2.53 -15.87 1.75
CA HIS A 16 2.15 -16.54 0.48
C HIS A 16 1.87 -15.59 -0.71
N GLN A 17 2.41 -14.37 -0.69
CA GLN A 17 2.19 -13.37 -1.73
C GLN A 17 3.51 -12.73 -2.21
N PHE A 18 3.47 -12.12 -3.40
CA PHE A 18 4.53 -11.31 -4.00
C PHE A 18 4.06 -9.86 -4.20
N VAL A 19 4.97 -8.98 -4.62
CA VAL A 19 4.68 -7.56 -4.86
C VAL A 19 4.56 -7.32 -6.37
N LEU A 20 3.51 -6.61 -6.79
CA LEU A 20 3.36 -6.14 -8.17
C LEU A 20 4.37 -5.03 -8.48
N ASP A 21 4.86 -4.98 -9.71
CA ASP A 21 5.80 -3.94 -10.14
C ASP A 21 5.06 -2.63 -10.44
N MET A 22 4.88 -1.80 -9.41
CA MET A 22 4.21 -0.50 -9.53
C MET A 22 5.03 0.54 -10.31
N ALA A 23 6.28 0.27 -10.69
CA ALA A 23 7.06 1.16 -11.56
C ALA A 23 6.60 1.10 -13.04
N ARG A 24 5.67 0.17 -13.36
CA ARG A 24 5.14 -0.06 -14.70
C ARG A 24 3.75 0.54 -14.86
N GLN A 25 3.59 1.43 -15.83
CA GLN A 25 2.33 2.15 -16.07
C GLN A 25 1.17 1.19 -16.35
N GLU A 26 1.42 0.12 -17.11
CA GLU A 26 0.40 -0.88 -17.45
C GLU A 26 -0.11 -1.65 -16.22
N VAL A 27 0.72 -1.80 -15.18
CA VAL A 27 0.31 -2.41 -13.90
C VAL A 27 -0.59 -1.45 -13.13
N VAL A 28 -0.21 -0.16 -13.06
CA VAL A 28 -1.03 0.88 -12.44
C VAL A 28 -2.39 0.99 -13.14
N ASP A 29 -2.41 0.95 -14.47
CA ASP A 29 -3.63 1.03 -15.29
C ASP A 29 -4.55 -0.17 -15.06
N ASP A 30 -4.01 -1.38 -15.07
CA ASP A 30 -4.79 -2.60 -14.84
C ASP A 30 -5.46 -2.60 -13.45
N ILE A 31 -4.70 -2.24 -12.40
CA ILE A 31 -5.23 -2.16 -11.04
C ILE A 31 -6.27 -1.03 -10.92
N PHE A 32 -5.99 0.15 -11.48
CA PHE A 32 -6.95 1.26 -11.51
C PHE A 32 -8.28 0.83 -12.14
N ASN A 33 -8.23 0.16 -13.30
CA ASN A 33 -9.43 -0.27 -14.01
C ASN A 33 -10.24 -1.30 -13.21
N LYS A 34 -9.56 -2.28 -12.59
CA LYS A 34 -10.21 -3.30 -11.76
C LYS A 34 -10.89 -2.70 -10.53
N ILE A 35 -10.19 -1.84 -9.80
CA ILE A 35 -10.73 -1.18 -8.62
C ILE A 35 -11.88 -0.24 -9.01
N SER A 36 -11.69 0.56 -10.07
CA SER A 36 -12.73 1.45 -10.59
C SER A 36 -14.00 0.69 -10.98
N ALA A 37 -13.88 -0.50 -11.57
CA ALA A 37 -15.03 -1.34 -11.91
C ALA A 37 -15.79 -1.76 -10.64
N VAL A 38 -15.09 -2.21 -9.60
CA VAL A 38 -15.70 -2.60 -8.31
C VAL A 38 -16.39 -1.42 -7.63
N ILE A 39 -15.77 -0.23 -7.61
CA ILE A 39 -16.37 0.97 -7.02
C ILE A 39 -17.67 1.33 -7.77
N LYS A 40 -17.62 1.30 -9.11
CA LYS A 40 -18.79 1.62 -9.95
C LYS A 40 -19.93 0.63 -9.80
N ASP A 41 -19.61 -0.65 -9.63
CA ASP A 41 -20.59 -1.73 -9.49
C ASP A 41 -21.25 -1.72 -8.11
N THR A 42 -20.44 -1.64 -7.05
CA THR A 42 -20.91 -1.77 -5.67
C THR A 42 -21.43 -0.46 -5.07
N LYS A 43 -21.04 0.69 -5.62
CA LYS A 43 -21.29 2.02 -5.04
C LYS A 43 -20.81 2.13 -3.59
N LEU A 44 -19.71 1.45 -3.26
CA LEU A 44 -19.09 1.55 -1.94
C LEU A 44 -18.73 3.01 -1.61
N ASP A 45 -18.79 3.35 -0.34
CA ASP A 45 -18.45 4.68 0.19
C ASP A 45 -17.09 4.69 0.91
N TYR A 46 -16.47 3.52 1.10
CA TYR A 46 -15.25 3.38 1.90
C TYR A 46 -14.34 2.25 1.38
N ILE A 47 -13.03 2.51 1.34
CA ILE A 47 -12.00 1.52 1.04
C ILE A 47 -10.93 1.53 2.14
N LYS A 48 -10.71 0.37 2.76
CA LYS A 48 -9.47 0.08 3.50
C LYS A 48 -8.43 -0.50 2.56
N TRP A 49 -7.36 0.23 2.30
CA TRP A 49 -6.29 -0.16 1.36
C TRP A 49 -5.08 -0.69 2.11
N ASP A 50 -4.85 -1.99 2.04
CA ASP A 50 -3.79 -2.65 2.80
C ASP A 50 -2.53 -3.01 1.98
N MET A 51 -1.40 -3.24 2.66
CA MET A 51 -0.17 -3.79 2.11
C MET A 51 0.55 -4.67 3.14
N ASN A 52 0.49 -5.97 2.91
CA ASN A 52 0.84 -6.97 3.91
C ASN A 52 2.25 -7.58 3.78
N ARG A 53 3.13 -6.98 2.98
CA ARG A 53 4.53 -7.41 2.89
C ARG A 53 5.47 -6.33 2.40
N THR A 54 6.70 -6.37 2.88
CA THR A 54 7.81 -5.59 2.36
C THR A 54 8.27 -6.10 0.98
N ILE A 55 8.88 -5.20 0.21
CA ILE A 55 9.52 -5.52 -1.07
C ILE A 55 10.79 -6.31 -0.79
N THR A 56 10.96 -7.45 -1.46
CA THR A 56 12.20 -8.22 -1.54
C THR A 56 12.53 -8.42 -3.02
N GLU A 57 13.81 -8.64 -3.36
CA GLU A 57 14.27 -8.78 -4.75
C GLU A 57 13.81 -7.62 -5.67
N ALA A 58 13.99 -6.38 -5.19
CA ALA A 58 13.60 -5.15 -5.88
C ALA A 58 14.20 -5.07 -7.29
N PHE A 59 13.35 -5.19 -8.31
CA PHE A 59 13.75 -5.22 -9.71
C PHE A 59 12.56 -4.89 -10.61
N THR A 60 12.82 -4.19 -11.72
CA THR A 60 11.84 -4.03 -12.81
C THR A 60 12.46 -4.36 -14.16
N ALA A 61 11.71 -5.06 -15.00
CA ALA A 61 12.16 -5.43 -16.34
C ALA A 61 12.20 -4.23 -17.32
N THR A 62 11.60 -3.09 -16.96
CA THR A 62 11.52 -1.91 -17.83
C THR A 62 12.71 -0.97 -17.68
N LEU A 63 13.58 -1.19 -16.68
CA LEU A 63 14.80 -0.40 -16.49
C LEU A 63 16.06 -1.19 -16.90
N PRO A 64 17.05 -0.51 -17.49
CA PRO A 64 18.36 -1.10 -17.69
C PRO A 64 19.07 -1.40 -16.35
N ALA A 65 20.04 -2.31 -16.37
CA ALA A 65 20.73 -2.78 -15.16
C ALA A 65 21.34 -1.65 -14.31
N ASN A 66 21.88 -0.62 -14.96
CA ASN A 66 22.50 0.53 -14.30
C ASN A 66 21.50 1.50 -13.63
N ARG A 67 20.19 1.28 -13.76
CA ARG A 67 19.13 2.12 -13.19
C ARG A 67 18.23 1.40 -12.18
N GLN A 68 18.55 0.14 -11.83
CA GLN A 68 17.71 -0.65 -10.94
C GLN A 68 17.58 -0.05 -9.52
N GLN A 69 18.52 0.80 -9.10
CA GLN A 69 18.42 1.54 -7.84
C GLN A 69 17.25 2.55 -7.81
N GLU A 70 16.69 2.93 -8.96
CA GLU A 70 15.51 3.78 -9.04
C GLU A 70 14.21 3.06 -8.71
N PHE A 71 14.22 1.72 -8.66
CA PHE A 71 13.02 0.89 -8.53
C PHE A 71 12.15 1.30 -7.34
N ALA A 72 12.74 1.42 -6.14
CA ALA A 72 11.98 1.72 -4.93
C ALA A 72 11.26 3.08 -5.01
N HIS A 73 11.93 4.09 -5.58
CA HIS A 73 11.33 5.39 -5.76
C HIS A 73 10.24 5.38 -6.84
N ARG A 74 10.48 4.71 -7.97
CA ARG A 74 9.47 4.57 -9.04
C ARG A 74 8.26 3.75 -8.60
N TYR A 75 8.47 2.74 -7.76
CA TYR A 75 7.41 1.96 -7.15
C TYR A 75 6.47 2.86 -6.34
N ILE A 76 7.01 3.70 -5.44
CA ILE A 76 6.16 4.57 -4.62
C ILE A 76 5.47 5.66 -5.47
N LEU A 77 6.13 6.17 -6.51
CA LEU A 77 5.49 7.07 -7.47
C LEU A 77 4.29 6.42 -8.18
N GLY A 78 4.38 5.14 -8.55
CA GLY A 78 3.25 4.39 -9.12
C GLY A 78 2.12 4.16 -8.12
N VAL A 79 2.43 3.92 -6.85
CA VAL A 79 1.42 3.86 -5.77
C VAL A 79 0.71 5.20 -5.61
N TYR A 80 1.45 6.31 -5.58
CA TYR A 80 0.89 7.66 -5.51
C TYR A 80 0.03 8.00 -6.74
N GLN A 81 0.49 7.64 -7.94
CA GLN A 81 -0.30 7.83 -9.15
C GLN A 81 -1.61 7.05 -9.12
N LEU A 82 -1.61 5.83 -8.59
CA LEU A 82 -2.82 5.02 -8.43
C LEU A 82 -3.80 5.68 -7.46
N TYR A 83 -3.30 6.11 -6.30
CA TYR A 83 -4.10 6.82 -5.31
C TYR A 83 -4.70 8.11 -5.88
N GLU A 84 -3.88 8.98 -6.48
CA GLU A 84 -4.32 10.25 -7.08
C GLU A 84 -5.45 10.02 -8.09
N ARG A 85 -5.30 9.03 -8.97
CA ARG A 85 -6.34 8.72 -9.97
C ARG A 85 -7.64 8.24 -9.33
N LEU A 86 -7.55 7.42 -8.29
CA LEU A 86 -8.73 6.87 -7.62
C LEU A 86 -9.46 7.94 -6.80
N THR A 87 -8.74 8.75 -6.03
CA THR A 87 -9.33 9.82 -5.21
C THR A 87 -9.95 10.92 -6.07
N GLN A 88 -9.33 11.26 -7.21
CA GLN A 88 -9.91 12.19 -8.18
C GLN A 88 -11.16 11.63 -8.88
N ALA A 89 -11.13 10.35 -9.27
CA ALA A 89 -12.26 9.73 -9.97
C ALA A 89 -13.45 9.44 -9.04
N PHE A 90 -13.19 9.21 -7.75
CA PHE A 90 -14.18 8.82 -6.74
C PHE A 90 -14.04 9.66 -5.47
N PRO A 91 -14.27 10.99 -5.54
CA PRO A 91 -14.02 11.91 -4.42
C PRO A 91 -14.96 11.70 -3.23
N SER A 92 -16.06 10.97 -3.41
CA SER A 92 -16.99 10.62 -2.33
C SER A 92 -16.57 9.36 -1.56
N VAL A 93 -15.58 8.60 -2.06
CA VAL A 93 -15.09 7.39 -1.39
C VAL A 93 -14.05 7.78 -0.34
N LEU A 94 -14.30 7.40 0.91
CA LEU A 94 -13.33 7.57 1.99
C LEU A 94 -12.26 6.46 1.89
N PHE A 95 -11.00 6.87 1.70
CA PHE A 95 -9.87 5.95 1.74
C PHE A 95 -9.24 5.92 3.12
N GLU A 96 -9.01 4.72 3.64
CA GLU A 96 -8.19 4.45 4.81
C GLU A 96 -6.96 3.64 4.40
N SER A 97 -5.76 4.15 4.65
CA SER A 97 -4.54 3.42 4.33
C SER A 97 -4.17 2.42 5.42
N CYS A 98 -3.53 1.32 5.04
CA CYS A 98 -3.07 0.28 5.94
C CYS A 98 -1.82 -0.39 5.34
N ALA A 99 -0.95 -0.87 6.22
CA ALA A 99 0.18 -1.72 5.85
C ALA A 99 0.51 -2.65 7.03
N SER A 100 -0.33 -3.70 7.22
CA SER A 100 -0.33 -4.53 8.43
C SER A 100 -0.34 -3.67 9.71
N GLY A 101 -1.33 -2.79 9.83
CA GLY A 101 -1.29 -1.68 10.79
C GLY A 101 -0.62 -0.44 10.21
N GLY A 102 0.11 0.28 11.05
CA GLY A 102 0.75 1.55 10.75
C GLY A 102 2.08 1.45 9.98
N GLY A 103 2.33 0.37 9.22
CA GLY A 103 3.58 0.18 8.49
C GLY A 103 3.89 1.25 7.43
N ARG A 104 2.90 2.09 7.09
CA ARG A 104 3.00 3.31 6.27
C ARG A 104 2.12 4.42 6.83
N PHE A 105 2.27 4.70 8.12
CA PHE A 105 1.61 5.80 8.81
C PHE A 105 2.43 7.09 8.61
N ASP A 106 2.29 7.72 7.44
CA ASP A 106 3.08 8.89 7.05
C ASP A 106 2.28 9.92 6.26
N LEU A 107 2.77 11.17 6.22
CA LEU A 107 2.08 12.29 5.57
C LEU A 107 1.93 12.13 4.06
N GLY A 108 2.77 11.31 3.41
CA GLY A 108 2.64 11.01 1.99
C GLY A 108 1.35 10.23 1.71
N MET A 109 1.03 9.26 2.56
CA MET A 109 -0.24 8.55 2.50
C MET A 109 -1.43 9.43 2.91
N MET A 110 -1.27 10.29 3.92
CA MET A 110 -2.36 11.17 4.41
C MET A 110 -2.86 12.18 3.38
N TYR A 111 -2.05 12.51 2.37
CA TYR A 111 -2.49 13.34 1.24
C TYR A 111 -3.64 12.69 0.45
N TYR A 112 -3.65 11.35 0.35
CA TYR A 112 -4.61 10.60 -0.45
C TYR A 112 -5.68 9.89 0.39
N ALA A 113 -5.31 9.39 1.57
CA ALA A 113 -6.19 8.70 2.49
C ALA A 113 -6.16 9.47 3.83
N PRO A 114 -7.22 10.21 4.19
CA PRO A 114 -7.18 11.13 5.34
C PRO A 114 -7.04 10.43 6.68
N GLN A 115 -7.16 9.10 6.73
CA GLN A 115 -6.95 8.27 7.90
C GLN A 115 -6.19 6.98 7.56
N ALA A 116 -5.53 6.39 8.55
CA ALA A 116 -4.83 5.13 8.43
C ALA A 116 -5.05 4.22 9.64
N TRP A 117 -5.03 2.90 9.41
CA TRP A 117 -5.13 1.91 10.47
C TRP A 117 -3.84 1.92 11.32
N CYS A 118 -3.88 2.48 12.54
CA CYS A 118 -2.68 2.72 13.36
C CYS A 118 -1.87 1.45 13.66
N SER A 119 -2.52 0.33 13.97
CA SER A 119 -1.86 -0.92 14.34
C SER A 119 -2.80 -2.11 14.17
N ASP A 120 -2.28 -3.27 13.80
CA ASP A 120 -3.03 -4.53 13.90
C ASP A 120 -3.22 -4.97 15.36
N ASP A 121 -2.40 -4.45 16.28
CA ASP A 121 -2.65 -4.59 17.70
C ASP A 121 -3.87 -3.78 18.09
N THR A 122 -4.85 -4.43 18.70
CA THR A 122 -6.12 -3.86 19.15
C THR A 122 -6.32 -4.03 20.65
N ASP A 123 -5.30 -4.49 21.37
CA ASP A 123 -5.32 -4.49 22.83
C ASP A 123 -5.39 -3.05 23.36
N ALA A 124 -6.27 -2.83 24.34
CA ALA A 124 -6.55 -1.50 24.86
C ALA A 124 -5.34 -0.88 25.58
N VAL A 125 -4.52 -1.70 26.25
CA VAL A 125 -3.36 -1.21 27.01
C VAL A 125 -2.21 -0.90 26.05
N GLU A 126 -1.94 -1.77 25.08
CA GLU A 126 -0.93 -1.52 24.04
C GLU A 126 -1.28 -0.28 23.20
N ARG A 127 -2.56 -0.10 22.88
CA ARG A 127 -3.04 1.06 22.10
C ARG A 127 -2.77 2.41 22.74
N ILE A 128 -2.75 2.50 24.08
CA ILE A 128 -2.41 3.75 24.78
C ILE A 128 -1.02 4.22 24.34
N TYR A 129 -0.02 3.34 24.36
CA TYR A 129 1.35 3.68 23.97
C TYR A 129 1.49 3.96 22.48
N ILE A 130 0.81 3.17 21.64
CA ILE A 130 0.84 3.35 20.18
C ILE A 130 0.22 4.71 19.80
N GLN A 131 -0.94 5.06 20.35
CA GLN A 131 -1.63 6.31 20.05
C GLN A 131 -0.91 7.51 20.64
N ASP A 132 -0.38 7.40 21.87
CA ASP A 132 0.45 8.44 22.49
C ASP A 132 1.66 8.75 21.60
N GLY A 133 2.43 7.73 21.19
CA GLY A 133 3.56 7.89 20.28
C GLY A 133 3.19 8.46 18.91
N THR A 134 2.07 8.02 18.34
CA THR A 134 1.56 8.52 17.05
C THR A 134 1.15 10.00 17.15
N SER A 135 0.60 10.43 18.29
CA SER A 135 0.10 11.79 18.51
C SER A 135 1.16 12.89 18.43
N TYR A 136 2.44 12.55 18.62
CA TYR A 136 3.54 13.49 18.48
C TYR A 136 3.71 14.03 17.05
N GLY A 137 3.31 13.25 16.03
CA GLY A 137 3.46 13.62 14.62
C GLY A 137 2.15 13.72 13.84
N TYR A 138 1.07 13.10 14.32
CA TYR A 138 -0.16 12.94 13.56
C TYR A 138 -1.40 13.18 14.43
N ILE A 139 -2.34 13.96 13.92
CA ILE A 139 -3.55 14.33 14.66
C ILE A 139 -4.54 13.15 14.78
N PRO A 140 -5.39 13.11 15.82
CA PRO A 140 -6.32 12.00 16.06
C PRO A 140 -7.26 11.67 14.90
N SER A 141 -7.64 12.65 14.07
CA SER A 141 -8.51 12.38 12.92
C SER A 141 -7.84 11.56 11.81
N MET A 142 -6.51 11.42 11.85
CA MET A 142 -5.75 10.56 10.93
C MET A 142 -5.74 9.09 11.38
N TRP A 143 -6.29 8.79 12.57
CA TRP A 143 -6.29 7.45 13.14
C TRP A 143 -7.60 6.78 12.75
N GLY A 144 -7.51 5.68 12.01
CA GLY A 144 -8.69 4.87 11.64
C GLY A 144 -9.47 4.42 12.88
N PRO A 145 -10.76 4.05 12.71
CA PRO A 145 -11.62 3.65 13.82
C PRO A 145 -10.97 2.53 14.60
N THR A 146 -11.00 2.66 15.93
CA THR A 146 -10.19 1.88 16.86
C THR A 146 -11.00 0.76 17.47
#